data_AF-A0A7W8GDM2-F1
#
_entry.id   AF-A0A7W8GDM2-F1
#
_cell.length_a   1.000
_cell.length_b   1.000
_cell.length_c   1.000
_cell.angle_alpha   90.00
_cell.angle_beta   90.00
_cell.angle_gamma   90.00
#
_symmetry.space_group_name_H-M   'P 1'
#
loop_
_entity.id
_entity.type
_entity.pdbx_description
1 polymer ?
#
loop_
_entity_poly.entity_id
_entity_poly.type
_entity_poly.pdbx_seq_one_letter_code
_entity_poly.pdbx_strand_id
1 'polypeptide(L)'
;MPTPLTLTPADLARLLGEAHEGPHYSVRAALALADGQPPPRIAALVAGLTARKRTLWTAVAGVTGTPPPPDDAGLTRLAAWEQEAARALRPGDLALRLDGRTVADGLLEHVRETLWTAGQIAAHAGRVRLA
;
A
#
# COMPACT_ATOMS: atom_id res chain seq x y z
N MET A 1 4.00 31.31 12.86
CA MET A 1 4.68 30.02 12.58
C MET A 1 3.65 29.12 11.91
N PRO A 2 3.91 28.54 10.72
CA PRO A 2 2.99 27.57 10.14
C PRO A 2 2.94 26.34 11.06
N THR A 3 1.75 25.95 11.48
CA THR A 3 1.51 24.72 12.23
C THR A 3 2.04 23.55 11.39
N PRO A 4 2.88 22.64 11.91
CA PRO A 4 3.25 21.45 11.16
C PRO A 4 1.96 20.72 10.78
N LEU A 5 1.80 20.41 9.48
CA LEU A 5 0.68 19.63 8.98
C LEU A 5 0.65 18.31 9.75
N THR A 6 -0.32 18.18 10.65
CA THR A 6 -0.49 16.97 11.45
C THR A 6 -1.08 15.92 10.53
N LEU A 7 -0.31 14.88 10.21
CA LEU A 7 -0.76 13.78 9.37
C LEU A 7 -1.97 13.10 10.02
N THR A 8 -3.10 13.04 9.30
CA THR A 8 -4.32 12.41 9.80
C THR A 8 -4.52 11.00 9.24
N PRO A 9 -5.35 10.16 9.88
CA PRO A 9 -5.77 8.88 9.31
C PRO A 9 -6.37 9.02 7.89
N ALA A 10 -7.11 10.10 7.65
CA ALA A 10 -7.68 10.40 6.33
C ALA A 10 -6.62 10.71 5.28
N ASP A 11 -5.55 11.43 5.64
CA ASP A 11 -4.42 11.69 4.74
C ASP A 11 -3.71 10.39 4.34
N LEU A 12 -3.47 9.50 5.32
CA LEU A 12 -2.89 8.18 5.06
C LEU A 12 -3.79 7.33 4.16
N ALA A 13 -5.09 7.27 4.44
CA ALA A 13 -6.04 6.55 3.60
C ALA A 13 -6.08 7.10 2.16
N ARG A 14 -5.97 8.42 1.98
CA ARG A 14 -5.86 9.05 0.66
C ARG A 14 -4.58 8.63 -0.04
N LEU A 15 -3.43 8.71 0.63
CA LEU A 15 -2.13 8.34 0.06
C LEU A 15 -2.05 6.86 -0.32
N LEU A 16 -2.59 5.97 0.50
CA LEU A 16 -2.68 4.53 0.20
C LEU A 16 -3.58 4.28 -1.02
N GLY A 17 -4.73 4.97 -1.07
CA GLY A 17 -5.63 4.93 -2.21
C GLY A 17 -4.95 5.42 -3.49
N GLU A 18 -4.26 6.57 -3.47
CA GLU A 18 -3.55 7.11 -4.63
C GLU A 18 -2.41 6.19 -5.10
N ALA A 19 -1.67 5.58 -4.18
CA ALA A 19 -0.60 4.64 -4.52
C ALA A 19 -1.13 3.36 -5.19
N HIS A 20 -2.34 2.93 -4.87
CA HIS A 20 -2.94 1.75 -5.49
C HIS A 20 -3.75 2.07 -6.76
N GLU A 21 -4.59 3.09 -6.70
CA GLU A 21 -5.66 3.37 -7.68
C GLU A 21 -5.44 4.64 -8.51
N GLY A 22 -4.40 5.43 -8.22
CA GLY A 22 -4.11 6.69 -8.92
C GLY A 22 -4.03 6.55 -10.44
N PRO A 23 -4.30 7.62 -11.21
CA PRO A 23 -4.42 7.53 -12.67
C PRO A 23 -3.08 7.34 -13.40
N HIS A 24 -1.95 7.74 -12.80
CA HIS A 24 -0.65 7.78 -13.49
C HIS A 24 0.44 6.98 -12.79
N TYR A 25 0.65 7.23 -11.49
CA TYR A 25 1.73 6.63 -10.70
C TYR A 25 1.13 5.72 -9.62
N SER A 26 0.60 4.58 -10.04
CA SER A 26 -0.08 3.64 -9.15
C SER A 26 0.09 2.20 -9.59
N VAL A 27 -0.22 1.27 -8.68
CA VAL A 27 -0.24 -0.16 -8.99
C VAL A 27 -1.22 -0.47 -10.13
N ARG A 28 -2.44 0.08 -10.09
CA ARG A 28 -3.44 -0.14 -11.14
C ARG A 28 -2.93 0.36 -12.50
N ALA A 29 -2.40 1.57 -12.55
CA ALA A 29 -1.87 2.15 -13.79
C ALA A 29 -0.70 1.32 -14.35
N ALA A 30 0.19 0.83 -13.47
CA ALA A 30 1.31 -0.02 -13.87
C ALA A 30 0.86 -1.39 -14.38
N LEU A 31 -0.13 -2.02 -13.73
CA LEU A 31 -0.69 -3.31 -14.16
C LEU A 31 -1.43 -3.18 -15.49
N ALA A 32 -2.10 -2.06 -15.75
CA ALA A 32 -2.76 -1.81 -17.03
C ALA A 32 -1.78 -1.74 -18.22
N LEU A 33 -0.47 -1.59 -17.98
CA LEU A 33 0.56 -1.67 -19.03
C LEU A 33 0.93 -3.12 -19.39
N ALA A 34 0.67 -4.07 -18.49
CA ALA A 34 0.92 -5.48 -18.70
C ALA A 34 -0.34 -6.11 -19.33
N ASP A 35 -0.53 -5.93 -20.64
CA ASP A 35 -1.63 -6.55 -21.37
C ASP A 35 -1.55 -8.09 -21.29
N GLY A 36 -2.66 -8.75 -20.96
CA GLY A 36 -2.76 -10.22 -20.90
C GLY A 36 -2.30 -10.86 -19.60
N GLN A 37 -1.83 -12.12 -19.67
CA GLN A 37 -1.37 -12.85 -18.49
C GLN A 37 -0.10 -12.20 -17.94
N PRO A 38 -0.05 -11.79 -16.65
CA PRO A 38 1.12 -11.08 -16.13
C PRO A 38 2.36 -11.99 -16.21
N PRO A 39 3.48 -11.48 -16.77
CA PRO A 39 4.76 -12.17 -16.77
C PRO A 39 5.14 -12.65 -15.35
N PRO A 40 5.86 -13.76 -15.20
CA PRO A 40 6.20 -14.33 -13.88
C PRO A 40 6.83 -13.32 -12.91
N ARG A 41 7.61 -12.37 -13.45
CA ARG A 41 8.24 -11.31 -12.64
C ARG A 41 7.22 -10.30 -12.10
N ILE A 42 6.22 -9.91 -12.88
CA ILE A 42 5.14 -9.03 -12.44
C ILE A 42 4.25 -9.76 -11.42
N ALA A 43 3.95 -11.04 -11.67
CA ALA A 43 3.21 -11.87 -10.71
C ALA A 43 3.95 -11.97 -9.36
N ALA A 44 5.27 -12.15 -9.36
CA ALA A 44 6.09 -12.17 -8.15
C ALA A 44 6.10 -10.82 -7.40
N LEU A 45 6.12 -9.69 -8.11
CA LEU A 45 6.01 -8.36 -7.52
C LEU A 45 4.64 -8.15 -6.85
N VAL A 46 3.56 -8.55 -7.51
CA VAL A 46 2.19 -8.51 -6.96
C VAL A 46 2.04 -9.38 -5.72
N ALA A 47 2.54 -10.61 -5.76
CA ALA A 47 2.52 -11.52 -4.61
C ALA A 47 3.34 -10.97 -3.44
N GLY A 48 4.54 -10.44 -3.71
CA GLY A 48 5.39 -9.83 -2.71
C GLY A 48 4.77 -8.60 -2.05
N LEU A 49 4.11 -7.73 -2.83
CA LEU A 49 3.38 -6.58 -2.29
C LEU A 49 2.18 -7.01 -1.44
N THR A 50 1.44 -8.04 -1.87
CA THR A 50 0.31 -8.59 -1.11
C THR A 50 0.78 -9.11 0.24
N ALA A 51 1.86 -9.89 0.27
CA ALA A 51 2.43 -10.42 1.51
C ALA A 51 2.88 -9.29 2.45
N ARG A 52 3.61 -8.29 1.94
CA ARG A 52 4.06 -7.14 2.74
C ARG A 52 2.91 -6.31 3.29
N LYS A 53 1.85 -6.06 2.51
CA LYS A 53 0.61 -5.43 2.98
C LYS A 53 0.02 -6.19 4.17
N ARG A 54 -0.13 -7.51 4.05
CA ARG A 54 -0.66 -8.33 5.15
C ARG A 54 0.23 -8.27 6.39
N THR A 55 1.53 -8.48 6.23
CA THR A 55 2.48 -8.44 7.35
C THR A 55 2.40 -7.12 8.11
N LEU A 56 2.45 -5.99 7.40
CA LEU A 56 2.36 -4.67 8.01
C LEU A 56 1.03 -4.49 8.75
N TRP A 57 -0.09 -4.79 8.08
CA TRP A 57 -1.40 -4.56 8.66
C TRP A 57 -1.75 -5.50 9.81
N THR A 58 -1.23 -6.72 9.81
CA THR A 58 -1.30 -7.61 10.98
C THR A 58 -0.55 -7.00 12.17
N ALA A 59 0.62 -6.40 11.94
CA ALA A 59 1.39 -5.76 12.99
C ALA A 59 0.71 -4.46 13.49
N VAL A 60 0.14 -3.65 12.58
CA VAL A 60 -0.68 -2.48 12.93
C VAL A 60 -1.91 -2.89 13.74
N ALA A 61 -2.64 -3.92 13.31
CA ALA A 61 -3.78 -4.46 14.05
C ALA A 61 -3.37 -4.88 15.48
N GLY A 62 -2.23 -5.52 15.63
CA GLY A 62 -1.69 -5.93 16.93
C GLY A 62 -1.47 -4.78 17.92
N VAL A 63 -1.04 -3.61 17.44
CA VAL A 63 -0.75 -2.45 18.33
C VAL A 63 -1.94 -1.50 18.48
N THR A 64 -2.82 -1.42 17.48
CA THR A 64 -3.97 -0.50 17.47
C THR A 64 -5.27 -1.13 17.96
N GLY A 65 -5.35 -2.47 17.99
CA GLY A 65 -6.58 -3.22 18.25
C GLY A 65 -7.59 -3.18 17.09
N THR A 66 -7.18 -2.69 15.90
CA THR A 66 -8.02 -2.75 14.70
C THR A 66 -8.14 -4.18 14.16
N PRO A 67 -9.18 -4.47 13.35
CA PRO A 67 -9.30 -5.78 12.71
C PRO A 67 -8.07 -6.11 11.84
N PRO A 68 -7.60 -7.37 11.82
CA PRO A 68 -6.51 -7.79 10.94
C PRO A 68 -6.93 -7.82 9.46
N PRO A 69 -5.96 -7.86 8.53
CA PRO A 69 -6.24 -7.98 7.10
C PRO A 69 -6.93 -9.32 6.77
N PRO A 70 -7.79 -9.38 5.73
CA PRO A 70 -8.38 -10.63 5.25
C PRO A 70 -7.32 -11.58 4.65
N ASP A 71 -7.31 -12.84 5.10
CA ASP A 71 -6.31 -13.86 4.76
C ASP A 71 -6.38 -14.37 3.31
N ASP A 72 -7.55 -14.27 2.67
CA ASP A 72 -7.83 -14.78 1.32
C ASP A 72 -7.92 -13.69 0.25
N ALA A 73 -7.76 -12.41 0.64
CA ALA A 73 -7.91 -11.30 -0.29
C ALA A 73 -6.72 -11.17 -1.25
N GLY A 74 -7.01 -11.22 -2.56
CA GLY A 74 -6.06 -10.76 -3.58
C GLY A 74 -5.75 -9.26 -3.45
N LEU A 75 -4.68 -8.81 -4.13
CA LEU A 75 -4.11 -7.47 -3.96
C LEU A 75 -5.14 -6.33 -4.01
N THR A 76 -6.06 -6.33 -4.98
CA THR A 76 -7.07 -5.28 -5.15
C THR A 76 -8.03 -5.20 -3.96
N ARG A 77 -8.57 -6.35 -3.52
CA ARG A 77 -9.47 -6.41 -2.35
C ARG A 77 -8.73 -6.00 -1.07
N LEU A 78 -7.47 -6.40 -0.94
CA LEU A 78 -6.63 -6.03 0.19
C LEU A 78 -6.32 -4.52 0.21
N ALA A 79 -6.11 -3.89 -0.94
CA ALA A 79 -5.87 -2.45 -1.04
C ALA A 79 -7.13 -1.63 -0.69
N ALA A 80 -8.30 -2.05 -1.15
CA ALA A 80 -9.57 -1.42 -0.77
C ALA A 80 -9.80 -1.55 0.75
N TRP A 81 -9.56 -2.75 1.31
CA TRP A 81 -9.63 -2.96 2.76
C TRP A 81 -8.65 -2.07 3.52
N GLU A 82 -7.40 -1.95 3.06
CA GLU A 82 -6.35 -1.14 3.68
C GLU A 82 -6.75 0.35 3.75
N GLN A 83 -7.42 0.86 2.71
CA GLN A 83 -7.90 2.22 2.70
C GLN A 83 -8.95 2.45 3.79
N GLU A 84 -9.92 1.54 3.94
CA GLU A 84 -10.92 1.63 5.00
C GLU A 84 -10.31 1.42 6.39
N ALA A 85 -9.35 0.49 6.53
CA ALA A 85 -8.63 0.26 7.77
C ALA A 85 -7.87 1.52 8.21
N ALA A 86 -7.20 2.20 7.27
CA ALA A 86 -6.53 3.47 7.54
C ALA A 86 -7.51 4.57 7.97
N ARG A 87 -8.70 4.66 7.36
CA ARG A 87 -9.74 5.62 7.79
C ARG A 87 -10.29 5.33 9.19
N ALA A 88 -10.33 4.05 9.57
CA ALA A 88 -10.85 3.61 10.86
C ALA A 88 -9.87 3.86 12.03
N LEU A 89 -8.60 4.16 11.76
CA LEU A 89 -7.63 4.52 12.79
C LEU A 89 -8.04 5.81 13.49
N ARG A 90 -7.82 5.86 14.81
CA ARG A 90 -7.95 7.10 15.58
C ARG A 90 -6.66 7.91 15.44
N PRO A 91 -6.70 9.25 15.59
CA PRO A 91 -5.48 10.07 15.53
C PRO A 91 -4.38 9.62 16.50
N GLY A 92 -4.75 9.15 17.71
CA GLY A 92 -3.80 8.64 18.69
C GLY A 92 -3.12 7.32 18.28
N ASP A 93 -3.77 6.52 17.43
CA ASP A 93 -3.22 5.24 16.96
C ASP A 93 -1.98 5.45 16.09
N LEU A 94 -1.90 6.60 15.40
CA LEU A 94 -0.77 6.97 14.54
C LEU A 94 0.55 7.14 15.31
N ALA A 95 0.48 7.51 16.59
CA ALA A 95 1.65 7.69 17.45
C ALA A 95 2.10 6.41 18.16
N LEU A 96 1.33 5.32 18.06
CA LEU A 96 1.68 4.04 18.66
C LEU A 96 2.95 3.46 18.02
N ARG A 97 3.70 2.68 18.80
CA ARG A 97 4.99 2.11 18.39
C ARG A 97 4.78 0.81 17.65
N LEU A 98 5.44 0.68 16.51
CA LEU A 98 5.45 -0.47 15.63
C LEU A 98 6.90 -0.72 15.19
N ASP A 99 7.51 -1.82 15.65
CA ASP A 99 8.89 -2.22 15.27
C ASP A 99 9.94 -1.09 15.31
N GLY A 100 9.92 -0.27 16.37
CA GLY A 100 10.90 0.82 16.53
C GLY A 100 10.58 2.11 15.76
N ARG A 101 9.43 2.21 15.08
CA ARG A 101 8.88 3.44 14.46
C ARG A 101 7.45 3.71 14.91
N THR A 102 6.85 4.83 14.49
CA THR A 102 5.42 5.08 14.72
C THR A 102 4.57 4.36 13.67
N VAL A 103 3.29 4.10 13.96
CA VAL A 103 2.33 3.59 12.96
C VAL A 103 2.25 4.53 11.75
N ALA A 104 2.26 5.85 11.97
CA ALA A 104 2.32 6.84 10.89
C ALA A 104 3.53 6.64 9.97
N ASP A 105 4.73 6.52 10.55
CA ASP A 105 5.96 6.33 9.78
C ASP A 105 5.92 5.03 8.98
N GLY A 106 5.45 3.94 9.60
CA GLY A 106 5.31 2.64 8.94
C GLY A 106 4.35 2.68 7.76
N LEU A 107 3.19 3.34 7.92
CA LEU A 107 2.23 3.49 6.83
C LEU A 107 2.73 4.43 5.71
N LEU A 108 3.47 5.50 6.04
CA LEU A 108 4.11 6.35 5.04
C LEU A 108 5.20 5.63 4.25
N GLU A 109 6.03 4.82 4.93
CA GLU A 109 7.02 3.98 4.28
C GLU A 109 6.36 2.98 3.34
N HIS A 110 5.25 2.39 3.77
CA HIS A 110 4.46 1.46 2.96
C HIS A 110 3.82 2.09 1.72
N VAL A 111 3.36 3.34 1.81
CA VAL A 111 2.94 4.12 0.63
C VAL A 111 4.09 4.23 -0.38
N ARG A 112 5.30 4.57 0.08
CA ARG A 112 6.49 4.67 -0.79
C ARG A 112 6.86 3.32 -1.38
N GLU A 113 6.79 2.24 -0.62
CA GLU A 113 7.04 0.88 -1.10
C GLU A 113 6.02 0.45 -2.16
N THR A 114 4.75 0.80 -1.98
CA THR A 114 3.68 0.53 -2.95
C THR A 114 3.97 1.26 -4.27
N LEU A 115 4.34 2.55 -4.22
CA LEU A 115 4.71 3.35 -5.40
C LEU A 115 5.99 2.81 -6.07
N TRP A 116 7.00 2.44 -5.29
CA TRP A 116 8.22 1.83 -5.80
C TRP A 116 7.93 0.52 -6.54
N THR A 117 7.04 -0.31 -5.99
CA THR A 117 6.61 -1.56 -6.63
C THR A 117 5.83 -1.29 -7.91
N ALA A 118 4.96 -0.26 -7.94
CA ALA A 118 4.28 0.18 -9.15
C ALA A 118 5.29 0.55 -10.26
N GLY A 119 6.34 1.32 -9.91
CA GLY A 119 7.41 1.67 -10.85
C GLY A 119 8.14 0.46 -11.42
N GLN A 120 8.42 -0.55 -10.59
CA GLN A 120 9.02 -1.82 -11.05
C GLN A 120 8.09 -2.58 -12.01
N ILE A 121 6.79 -2.64 -11.69
CA ILE A 121 5.78 -3.28 -12.57
C ILE A 121 5.77 -2.56 -13.93
N ALA A 122 5.68 -1.23 -13.94
CA ALA A 122 5.66 -0.44 -15.17
C ALA A 122 6.93 -0.63 -16.00
N ALA A 123 8.10 -0.64 -15.36
CA ALA A 123 9.38 -0.90 -16.04
C ALA A 123 9.44 -2.29 -16.67
N HIS A 124 8.92 -3.31 -15.99
CA HIS A 124 8.84 -4.66 -16.54
C HIS A 124 7.83 -4.77 -17.69
N ALA A 125 6.66 -4.13 -17.56
CA ALA A 125 5.65 -4.10 -18.61
C ALA A 125 6.17 -3.39 -19.87
N GLY A 126 6.89 -2.28 -19.72
CA GLY A 126 7.51 -1.56 -20.84
C GLY A 126 8.56 -2.39 -21.58
N ARG A 127 9.33 -3.23 -20.88
CA ARG A 127 10.31 -4.15 -21.53
C ARG A 127 9.63 -5.24 -22.35
N VAL A 128 8.49 -5.77 -21.89
CA VAL A 128 7.74 -6.80 -22.63
C VAL A 128 7.15 -6.23 -23.93
N ARG A 129 6.72 -4.97 -23.94
CA ARG A 129 6.20 -4.32 -25.16
C ARG A 129 7.26 -4.07 -26.23
N LEU A 130 8.53 -3.90 -25.83
CA LEU A 130 9.64 -3.58 -26.73
C LEU A 130 10.42 -4.80 -27.21
N ALA A 131 10.12 -5.99 -26.68
CA ALA A 131 10.76 -7.26 -27.04
C ALA A 131 9.92 -8.01 -28.09
#